data_AF-X0X201-F1
#
_entry.id   AF-X0X201-F1
#
_cell.length_a   1.000
_cell.length_b   1.000
_cell.length_c   1.000
_cell.angle_alpha   90.00
_cell.angle_beta   90.00
_cell.angle_gamma   90.00
#
_symmetry.space_group_name_H-M   'P 1'
#
loop_
_entity.id
_entity.type
_entity.pdbx_description
1 polymer ?
#
loop_
_entity_poly.entity_id
_entity_poly.type
_entity_poly.pdbx_seq_one_letter_code
_entity_poly.pdbx_strand_id
1 'polypeptide(L)'
;ADGLLLFFHSNRPGGSGGQDLWVTTRPTTQDPWGEPENLGQPVNSSNYEFFSSISTDGLELYFCSDRPGGLGDWDLWVATRETTNDDWNTPLNLRSPVNSSYLEQTPTISADGVVLFFSSNRPGGFGGTDHWVATRATISEPWGEAVNLGPTVNTSAGEAEANISRDGSTLYFCSTRPGGFGGWDIWQVPIIPIVDFNGDGIVDAADICIMVDHWGTDEPLCDIGPTPLGDGIVDVQDLIVLAEHLFEEVKDPTLIAQWAL
;
A
#
# COMPACT_ATOMS: atom_id res chain seq x y z
N ALA A 1 -13.33 -0.86 -6.22
CA ALA A 1 -13.11 -1.86 -7.27
C ALA A 1 -14.06 -1.73 -8.47
N ASP A 2 -15.32 -1.34 -8.26
CA ASP A 2 -16.36 -1.20 -9.31
C ASP A 2 -16.46 0.21 -9.93
N GLY A 3 -15.83 1.21 -9.30
CA GLY A 3 -15.90 2.60 -9.70
C GLY A 3 -17.24 3.26 -9.37
N LEU A 4 -18.06 2.69 -8.48
CA LEU A 4 -19.37 3.23 -8.09
C LEU A 4 -19.38 3.88 -6.71
N LEU A 5 -18.27 3.75 -5.98
CA LEU A 5 -18.08 4.24 -4.62
C LEU A 5 -16.80 5.08 -4.56
N LEU A 6 -16.86 6.25 -3.93
CA LEU A 6 -15.72 7.13 -3.70
C LEU A 6 -15.67 7.55 -2.24
N PHE A 7 -14.59 7.20 -1.56
CA PHE A 7 -14.24 7.77 -0.26
C PHE A 7 -13.28 8.92 -0.44
N PHE A 8 -13.46 9.97 0.34
CA PHE A 8 -12.57 11.13 0.36
C PHE A 8 -12.67 11.83 1.70
N HIS A 9 -11.71 12.67 2.04
CA HIS A 9 -11.78 13.49 3.25
C HIS A 9 -12.15 14.93 2.92
N SER A 10 -12.89 15.60 3.81
CA SER A 10 -13.29 17.00 3.63
C SER A 10 -13.69 17.66 4.94
N ASN A 11 -13.36 18.94 5.09
CA ASN A 11 -13.80 19.82 6.18
C ASN A 11 -15.12 20.56 5.85
N ARG A 12 -15.92 19.99 4.95
CA ARG A 12 -17.21 20.58 4.55
C ARG A 12 -18.20 20.60 5.72
N PRO A 13 -19.21 21.50 5.69
CA PRO A 13 -20.28 21.51 6.70
C PRO A 13 -20.98 20.14 6.81
N GLY A 14 -21.31 19.75 8.05
CA GLY A 14 -21.95 18.46 8.35
C GLY A 14 -21.01 17.37 8.87
N GLY A 15 -19.74 17.70 9.09
CA GLY A 15 -18.78 16.83 9.78
C GLY A 15 -18.87 16.87 11.31
N SER A 16 -18.19 15.91 11.94
CA SER A 16 -18.04 15.68 13.38
C SER A 16 -16.76 16.30 13.95
N GLY A 17 -15.75 16.53 13.11
CA GLY A 17 -14.44 17.05 13.50
C GLY A 17 -13.88 18.08 12.52
N GLY A 18 -12.56 18.10 12.40
CA GLY A 18 -11.85 19.01 11.50
C GLY A 18 -11.98 18.57 10.05
N GLN A 19 -11.26 17.50 9.70
CA GLN A 19 -11.40 16.81 8.43
C GLN A 19 -11.96 15.45 8.71
N ASP A 20 -12.98 15.11 7.94
CA ASP A 20 -13.77 13.91 8.14
C ASP A 20 -13.73 13.06 6.88
N LEU A 21 -13.96 11.76 7.02
CA LEU A 21 -14.19 10.88 5.88
C LEU A 21 -15.65 10.96 5.41
N TRP A 22 -15.80 11.07 4.10
CA TRP A 22 -17.06 11.13 3.38
C TRP A 22 -17.09 10.05 2.33
N VAL A 23 -18.30 9.63 1.98
CA VAL A 23 -18.55 8.68 0.91
C VAL A 23 -19.57 9.25 -0.06
N THR A 24 -19.38 9.02 -1.35
CA THR A 24 -20.41 9.26 -2.36
C THR A 24 -20.53 8.06 -3.28
N THR A 25 -21.73 7.84 -3.80
CA THR A 25 -22.05 6.75 -4.71
C THR A 25 -22.55 7.28 -6.05
N ARG A 26 -22.47 6.44 -7.07
CA ARG A 26 -23.15 6.67 -8.35
C ARG A 26 -23.76 5.37 -8.88
N PRO A 27 -24.90 5.41 -9.58
CA PRO A 27 -25.54 4.19 -10.08
C PRO A 27 -24.71 3.45 -11.14
N THR A 28 -24.04 4.19 -12.03
CA THR A 28 -23.15 3.62 -13.06
C THR A 28 -21.89 4.47 -13.22
N THR A 29 -20.89 3.93 -13.92
CA THR A 29 -19.63 4.66 -14.19
C THR A 29 -19.80 5.88 -15.11
N GLN A 30 -20.97 6.04 -15.73
CA GLN A 30 -21.32 7.16 -16.60
C GLN A 30 -22.18 8.23 -15.89
N ASP A 31 -22.74 7.90 -14.73
CA ASP A 31 -23.55 8.83 -13.96
C ASP A 31 -22.68 9.80 -13.14
N PRO A 32 -23.18 11.01 -12.85
CA PRO A 32 -22.54 11.89 -11.88
C PRO A 32 -22.55 11.25 -10.49
N TRP A 33 -21.57 11.66 -9.67
CA TRP A 33 -21.55 11.34 -8.25
C TRP A 33 -22.76 11.97 -7.53
N GLY A 34 -23.33 11.23 -6.58
CA GLY A 34 -24.38 11.72 -5.69
C GLY A 34 -23.86 12.69 -4.64
N GLU A 35 -24.78 13.17 -3.81
CA GLU A 35 -24.43 14.01 -2.66
C GLU A 35 -23.56 13.21 -1.67
N PRO A 36 -22.42 13.75 -1.22
CA PRO A 36 -21.59 13.05 -0.26
C PRO A 36 -22.21 12.96 1.14
N GLU A 37 -22.07 11.79 1.74
CA GLU A 37 -22.51 11.46 3.08
C GLU A 37 -21.31 11.37 4.02
N ASN A 38 -21.42 11.93 5.22
CA ASN A 38 -20.40 11.82 6.25
C ASN A 38 -20.43 10.39 6.81
N LEU A 39 -19.28 9.75 7.03
CA LEU A 39 -19.25 8.39 7.59
C LEU A 39 -19.74 8.29 9.04
N GLY A 40 -19.83 9.43 9.76
CA GLY A 40 -20.33 9.47 11.12
C GLY A 40 -19.50 8.66 12.11
N GLN A 41 -19.98 8.54 13.35
CA GLN A 41 -19.38 7.64 14.33
C GLN A 41 -19.66 6.17 13.97
N PRO A 42 -18.73 5.23 14.24
CA PRO A 42 -17.48 5.45 14.97
C PRO A 42 -16.28 5.79 14.08
N VAL A 43 -16.46 5.87 12.75
CA VAL A 43 -15.36 6.15 11.81
C VAL A 43 -14.85 7.56 12.00
N ASN A 44 -15.69 8.57 11.87
CA ASN A 44 -15.35 9.95 12.16
C ASN A 44 -15.45 10.23 13.65
N SER A 45 -14.56 11.10 14.13
CA SER A 45 -14.49 11.52 15.52
C SER A 45 -14.50 13.05 15.63
N SER A 46 -14.23 13.59 16.82
CA SER A 46 -13.99 15.04 16.97
C SER A 46 -12.57 15.45 16.54
N ASN A 47 -11.73 14.49 16.18
CA ASN A 47 -10.35 14.72 15.74
C ASN A 47 -10.32 14.82 14.21
N TYR A 48 -9.17 14.58 13.59
CA TYR A 48 -9.05 14.55 12.15
C TYR A 48 -8.97 13.11 11.63
N GLU A 49 -9.65 12.87 10.52
CA GLU A 49 -9.56 11.65 9.75
C GLU A 49 -9.22 11.98 8.29
N PHE A 50 -8.08 11.49 7.83
CA PHE A 50 -7.52 11.77 6.52
C PHE A 50 -7.19 10.50 5.74
N PHE A 51 -7.01 10.70 4.43
CA PHE A 51 -6.43 9.74 3.49
C PHE A 51 -6.94 8.30 3.67
N SER A 52 -8.15 8.04 3.17
CA SER A 52 -8.76 6.72 3.27
C SER A 52 -8.37 5.80 2.12
N SER A 53 -8.22 4.51 2.41
CA SER A 53 -8.11 3.42 1.44
C SER A 53 -8.99 2.25 1.87
N ILE A 54 -9.78 1.71 0.94
CA ILE A 54 -10.72 0.61 1.22
C ILE A 54 -10.26 -0.68 0.52
N SER A 55 -10.39 -1.82 1.19
CA SER A 55 -10.14 -3.14 0.62
C SER A 55 -11.08 -3.43 -0.56
N THR A 56 -10.66 -4.34 -1.44
CA THR A 56 -11.44 -4.70 -2.66
C THR A 56 -12.83 -5.23 -2.34
N ASP A 57 -12.98 -6.00 -1.26
CA ASP A 57 -14.25 -6.52 -0.76
C ASP A 57 -15.12 -5.47 -0.05
N GLY A 58 -14.55 -4.29 0.22
CA GLY A 58 -15.22 -3.19 0.90
C GLY A 58 -15.40 -3.40 2.40
N LEU A 59 -14.68 -4.33 3.02
CA LEU A 59 -14.86 -4.72 4.44
C LEU A 59 -13.84 -4.10 5.39
N GLU A 60 -12.70 -3.62 4.91
CA GLU A 60 -11.67 -2.92 5.69
C GLU A 60 -11.45 -1.51 5.12
N LEU A 61 -11.62 -0.49 5.95
CA LEU A 61 -11.33 0.92 5.62
C LEU A 61 -10.15 1.40 6.45
N TYR A 62 -9.02 1.59 5.79
CA TYR A 62 -7.80 2.16 6.35
C TYR A 62 -7.80 3.67 6.21
N PHE A 63 -7.33 4.38 7.22
CA PHE A 63 -7.20 5.84 7.21
C PHE A 63 -6.18 6.29 8.27
N CYS A 64 -5.74 7.54 8.23
CA CYS A 64 -4.92 8.10 9.31
C CYS A 64 -5.69 9.08 10.19
N SER A 65 -5.36 9.12 11.48
CA SER A 65 -6.04 9.96 12.47
C SER A 65 -5.14 10.25 13.66
N ASP A 66 -5.30 11.44 14.23
CA ASP A 66 -4.70 11.90 15.49
C ASP A 66 -5.56 11.56 16.73
N ARG A 67 -6.56 10.68 16.57
CA ARG A 67 -7.44 10.28 17.67
C ARG A 67 -6.67 9.62 18.83
N PRO A 68 -7.19 9.73 20.08
CA PRO A 68 -6.58 9.08 21.24
C PRO A 68 -6.46 7.56 21.07
N GLY A 69 -5.36 7.00 21.58
CA GLY A 69 -5.07 5.57 21.53
C GLY A 69 -4.06 5.18 20.44
N GLY A 70 -3.53 6.15 19.70
CA GLY A 70 -2.38 6.01 18.80
C GLY A 70 -1.03 5.82 19.52
N LEU A 71 0.03 5.62 18.74
CA LEU A 71 1.42 5.50 19.18
C LEU A 71 2.23 6.77 18.91
N GLY A 72 1.85 7.56 17.90
CA GLY A 72 2.60 8.72 17.40
C GLY A 72 1.73 9.96 17.21
N ASP A 73 2.14 10.83 16.28
CA ASP A 73 1.41 12.07 15.97
C ASP A 73 0.12 11.78 15.20
N TRP A 74 0.25 11.07 14.08
CA TRP A 74 -0.86 10.50 13.33
C TRP A 74 -0.54 9.03 13.13
N ASP A 75 -1.56 8.21 13.30
CA ASP A 75 -1.44 6.78 13.19
C ASP A 75 -2.39 6.25 12.11
N LEU A 76 -2.09 5.06 11.58
CA LEU A 76 -3.04 4.32 10.76
C LEU A 76 -4.05 3.56 11.62
N TRP A 77 -5.30 3.63 11.20
CA TRP A 77 -6.45 2.97 11.81
C TRP A 77 -7.19 2.17 10.76
N VAL A 78 -7.83 1.09 11.17
CA VAL A 78 -8.72 0.29 10.34
C VAL A 78 -10.11 0.20 10.96
N ALA A 79 -11.14 0.56 10.20
CA ALA A 79 -12.53 0.25 10.51
C ALA A 79 -12.93 -1.00 9.73
N THR A 80 -13.67 -1.91 10.36
CA THR A 80 -14.13 -3.15 9.72
C THR A 80 -15.65 -3.26 9.76
N ARG A 81 -16.23 -4.06 8.87
CA ARG A 81 -17.65 -4.43 8.88
C ARG A 81 -17.84 -5.84 8.32
N GLU A 82 -18.93 -6.50 8.68
CA GLU A 82 -19.20 -7.88 8.27
C GLU A 82 -19.64 -7.97 6.80
N THR A 83 -20.48 -7.04 6.36
CA THR A 83 -20.90 -6.90 4.97
C THR A 83 -20.88 -5.44 4.52
N THR A 84 -20.97 -5.20 3.22
CA THR A 84 -20.98 -3.84 2.66
C THR A 84 -22.21 -3.00 3.04
N ASN A 85 -23.23 -3.62 3.66
CA ASN A 85 -24.44 -2.95 4.12
C ASN A 85 -24.47 -2.74 5.64
N ASP A 86 -23.51 -3.30 6.37
CA ASP A 86 -23.43 -3.15 7.81
C ASP A 86 -22.71 -1.84 8.19
N ASP A 87 -23.02 -1.36 9.37
CA ASP A 87 -22.32 -0.25 10.00
C ASP A 87 -20.85 -0.61 10.26
N TRP A 88 -19.98 0.40 10.21
CA TRP A 88 -18.59 0.24 10.56
C TRP A 88 -18.42 0.00 12.07
N ASN A 89 -17.56 -0.96 12.42
CA ASN A 89 -17.09 -1.16 13.78
C ASN A 89 -16.16 -0.02 14.23
N THR A 90 -15.97 0.09 15.55
CA THR A 90 -15.01 1.03 16.14
C THR A 90 -13.61 0.81 15.55
N PRO A 91 -12.99 1.85 14.97
CA PRO A 91 -11.68 1.70 14.36
C PRO A 91 -10.60 1.27 15.34
N LEU A 92 -9.72 0.37 14.90
CA LEU A 92 -8.59 -0.13 15.65
C LEU A 92 -7.29 0.46 15.11
N ASN A 93 -6.42 0.92 16.01
CA ASN A 93 -5.07 1.34 15.65
C ASN A 93 -4.27 0.12 15.19
N LEU A 94 -3.50 0.24 14.11
CA LEU A 94 -2.73 -0.90 13.55
C LEU A 94 -1.55 -1.35 14.42
N ARG A 95 -1.16 -0.57 15.44
CA ARG A 95 -0.08 -0.84 16.38
C ARG A 95 1.27 -1.12 15.70
N SER A 96 2.29 -1.39 16.50
CA SER A 96 3.55 -1.95 16.00
C SER A 96 3.28 -3.33 15.38
N PRO A 97 3.92 -3.69 14.26
CA PRO A 97 5.02 -2.95 13.61
C PRO A 97 4.61 -1.92 12.55
N VAL A 98 3.31 -1.80 12.23
CA VAL A 98 2.84 -0.85 11.21
C VAL A 98 2.97 0.58 11.69
N ASN A 99 2.34 0.93 12.81
CA ASN A 99 2.48 2.23 13.45
C ASN A 99 3.70 2.28 14.37
N SER A 100 4.21 3.49 14.60
CA SER A 100 5.37 3.74 15.44
C SER A 100 5.15 4.97 16.32
N SER A 101 6.20 5.42 17.02
CA SER A 101 6.14 6.70 17.75
C SER A 101 6.23 7.94 16.84
N TYR A 102 6.25 7.74 15.52
CA TYR A 102 6.40 8.76 14.50
C TYR A 102 5.08 8.98 13.75
N LEU A 103 5.11 9.76 12.68
CA LEU A 103 3.95 9.95 11.82
C LEU A 103 3.77 8.74 10.90
N GLU A 104 2.55 8.24 10.80
CA GLU A 104 2.12 7.35 9.71
C GLU A 104 0.87 7.89 9.04
N GLN A 105 0.91 8.01 7.70
CA GLN A 105 -0.16 8.59 6.91
C GLN A 105 -0.29 7.97 5.52
N THR A 106 -1.33 8.39 4.80
CA THR A 106 -1.60 8.03 3.40
C THR A 106 -1.58 6.51 3.15
N PRO A 107 -2.38 5.72 3.89
CA PRO A 107 -2.46 4.27 3.68
C PRO A 107 -3.03 3.95 2.30
N THR A 108 -2.50 2.90 1.67
CA THR A 108 -3.05 2.25 0.48
C THR A 108 -2.95 0.74 0.62
N ILE A 109 -4.10 0.07 0.60
CA ILE A 109 -4.19 -1.40 0.65
C ILE A 109 -4.18 -1.98 -0.77
N SER A 110 -3.43 -3.07 -0.97
CA SER A 110 -3.40 -3.83 -2.22
C SER A 110 -4.73 -4.53 -2.50
N ALA A 111 -4.92 -4.96 -3.75
CA ALA A 111 -6.19 -5.53 -4.20
C ALA A 111 -6.53 -6.87 -3.52
N ASP A 112 -5.52 -7.67 -3.21
CA ASP A 112 -5.59 -8.93 -2.45
C ASP A 112 -5.68 -8.71 -0.93
N GLY A 113 -5.52 -7.46 -0.46
CA GLY A 113 -5.56 -7.12 0.94
C GLY A 113 -4.32 -7.51 1.74
N VAL A 114 -3.26 -8.04 1.14
CA VAL A 114 -2.10 -8.54 1.90
C VAL A 114 -0.93 -7.57 1.99
N VAL A 115 -1.00 -6.42 1.33
CA VAL A 115 0.06 -5.41 1.33
C VAL A 115 -0.46 -4.00 1.56
N LEU A 116 0.11 -3.33 2.56
CA LEU A 116 -0.25 -1.98 2.96
C LEU A 116 0.93 -1.03 2.74
N PHE A 117 0.78 -0.13 1.79
CA PHE A 117 1.68 1.01 1.61
C PHE A 117 1.25 2.16 2.52
N PHE A 118 2.22 2.88 3.06
CA PHE A 118 1.99 4.10 3.81
C PHE A 118 3.24 4.98 3.79
N SER A 119 3.11 6.19 4.32
CA SER A 119 4.24 7.13 4.41
C SER A 119 4.56 7.43 5.87
N SER A 120 5.85 7.48 6.21
CA SER A 120 6.30 7.71 7.58
C SER A 120 7.62 8.48 7.63
N ASN A 121 7.80 9.29 8.67
CA ASN A 121 9.06 9.98 8.99
C ASN A 121 9.87 9.23 10.07
N ARG A 122 9.62 7.93 10.26
CA ARG A 122 10.38 7.09 11.18
C ARG A 122 11.85 6.93 10.75
N PRO A 123 12.78 6.64 11.69
CA PRO A 123 14.18 6.36 11.36
C PRO A 123 14.32 5.19 10.38
N GLY A 124 15.35 5.26 9.53
CA GLY A 124 15.56 4.32 8.42
C GLY A 124 15.09 4.83 7.06
N GLY A 125 14.48 6.02 7.05
CA GLY A 125 14.14 6.78 5.84
C GLY A 125 15.30 7.61 5.27
N PHE A 126 15.03 8.31 4.16
CA PHE A 126 15.99 9.11 3.39
C PHE A 126 15.75 10.62 3.53
N GLY A 127 14.60 11.04 4.04
CA GLY A 127 14.18 12.43 3.99
C GLY A 127 13.02 12.77 4.90
N GLY A 128 12.05 13.53 4.36
CA GLY A 128 10.90 14.03 5.09
C GLY A 128 9.98 12.92 5.56
N THR A 129 8.98 12.59 4.76
CA THR A 129 8.24 11.34 4.88
C THR A 129 8.67 10.44 3.74
N ASP A 130 8.90 9.18 4.03
CA ASP A 130 9.28 8.18 3.04
C ASP A 130 8.15 7.15 2.89
N HIS A 131 8.12 6.44 1.78
CA HIS A 131 7.23 5.30 1.60
C HIS A 131 7.76 4.06 2.30
N TRP A 132 6.85 3.40 3.00
CA TRP A 132 7.02 2.14 3.68
C TRP A 132 5.94 1.16 3.26
N VAL A 133 6.22 -0.13 3.39
CA VAL A 133 5.27 -1.19 3.15
C VAL A 133 5.29 -2.18 4.30
N ALA A 134 4.11 -2.69 4.66
CA ALA A 134 3.95 -3.84 5.53
C ALA A 134 3.15 -4.91 4.78
N THR A 135 3.50 -6.18 4.98
CA THR A 135 2.86 -7.33 4.35
C THR A 135 2.23 -8.23 5.41
N ARG A 136 1.24 -9.05 5.04
CA ARG A 136 0.68 -10.12 5.88
C ARG A 136 0.46 -11.35 5.02
N ALA A 137 0.63 -12.56 5.58
CA ALA A 137 0.50 -13.79 4.78
C ALA A 137 -0.94 -14.00 4.25
N THR A 138 -1.95 -13.61 5.02
CA THR A 138 -3.36 -13.62 4.60
C THR A 138 -4.09 -12.45 5.26
N ILE A 139 -5.32 -12.16 4.82
CA ILE A 139 -6.14 -11.09 5.41
C ILE A 139 -6.42 -11.25 6.91
N SER A 140 -6.33 -12.48 7.44
CA SER A 140 -6.55 -12.76 8.87
C SER A 140 -5.27 -12.76 9.70
N GLU A 141 -4.10 -12.77 9.06
CA GLU A 141 -2.81 -12.76 9.74
C GLU A 141 -2.38 -11.33 10.10
N PRO A 142 -1.56 -11.16 11.15
CA PRO A 142 -1.05 -9.85 11.52
C PRO A 142 -0.09 -9.30 10.45
N TRP A 143 0.02 -7.98 10.41
CA TRP A 143 1.04 -7.29 9.62
C TRP A 143 2.45 -7.61 10.13
N GLY A 144 3.36 -7.87 9.21
CA GLY A 144 4.80 -8.00 9.42
C GLY A 144 5.50 -6.65 9.56
N GLU A 145 6.82 -6.70 9.77
CA GLU A 145 7.66 -5.51 9.95
C GLU A 145 7.56 -4.57 8.76
N ALA A 146 7.45 -3.27 9.05
CA ALA A 146 7.42 -2.26 8.00
C ALA A 146 8.81 -2.05 7.41
N VAL A 147 8.91 -2.07 6.10
CA VAL A 147 10.17 -1.94 5.37
C VAL A 147 10.10 -0.69 4.47
N ASN A 148 11.23 0.01 4.29
CA ASN A 148 11.33 1.24 3.50
C ASN A 148 11.58 0.96 2.00
N LEU A 149 10.94 1.71 1.07
CA LEU A 149 11.02 1.42 -0.40
C LEU A 149 12.33 1.80 -1.08
N GLY A 150 13.36 2.11 -0.30
CA GLY A 150 14.71 2.32 -0.77
C GLY A 150 14.88 3.59 -1.62
N PRO A 151 16.11 3.89 -2.06
CA PRO A 151 16.48 5.19 -2.63
C PRO A 151 15.96 5.41 -4.06
N THR A 152 15.44 4.37 -4.72
CA THR A 152 14.80 4.50 -6.04
C THR A 152 13.45 5.21 -5.92
N VAL A 153 12.68 4.86 -4.88
CA VAL A 153 11.39 5.49 -4.62
C VAL A 153 11.54 6.66 -3.67
N ASN A 154 12.29 6.50 -2.58
CA ASN A 154 12.45 7.49 -1.53
C ASN A 154 13.65 8.40 -1.76
N THR A 155 13.52 9.68 -1.41
CA THR A 155 14.58 10.67 -1.62
C THR A 155 14.81 11.51 -0.36
N SER A 156 15.66 12.53 -0.45
CA SER A 156 15.77 13.52 0.64
C SER A 156 14.57 14.46 0.75
N ALA A 157 13.63 14.40 -0.21
CA ALA A 157 12.39 15.17 -0.20
C ALA A 157 11.32 14.47 0.66
N GLY A 158 10.08 14.96 0.60
CA GLY A 158 8.92 14.24 1.12
C GLY A 158 8.24 13.44 0.02
N GLU A 159 7.91 12.20 0.32
CA GLU A 159 7.11 11.24 -0.43
C GLU A 159 5.79 10.93 0.31
N ALA A 160 4.68 10.83 -0.43
CA ALA A 160 3.33 10.62 0.11
C ALA A 160 2.38 9.99 -0.92
N GLU A 161 1.28 9.38 -0.45
CA GLU A 161 0.17 8.90 -1.30
C GLU A 161 0.57 7.87 -2.38
N ALA A 162 1.32 6.83 -1.98
CA ALA A 162 1.66 5.71 -2.86
C ALA A 162 0.42 4.94 -3.32
N ASN A 163 0.33 4.59 -4.59
CA ASN A 163 -0.75 3.78 -5.17
C ASN A 163 -0.24 2.89 -6.29
N ILE A 164 -0.61 1.61 -6.28
CA ILE A 164 -0.21 0.66 -7.32
C ILE A 164 -1.21 0.70 -8.48
N SER A 165 -0.71 0.63 -9.70
CA SER A 165 -1.51 0.44 -10.90
C SER A 165 -2.32 -0.85 -10.84
N ARG A 166 -3.45 -0.90 -11.57
CA ARG A 166 -4.35 -2.05 -11.55
C ARG A 166 -3.66 -3.37 -11.94
N ASP A 167 -2.67 -3.30 -12.81
CA ASP A 167 -1.89 -4.44 -13.30
C ASP A 167 -0.67 -4.75 -12.42
N GLY A 168 -0.46 -4.05 -11.31
CA GLY A 168 0.66 -4.29 -10.40
C GLY A 168 2.03 -3.80 -10.89
N SER A 169 2.11 -3.23 -12.10
CA SER A 169 3.38 -2.96 -12.78
C SER A 169 4.00 -1.59 -12.48
N THR A 170 3.25 -0.66 -11.88
CA THR A 170 3.68 0.73 -11.69
C THR A 170 3.23 1.25 -10.34
N LEU A 171 4.14 1.87 -9.61
CA LEU A 171 3.84 2.64 -8.41
C LEU A 171 3.73 4.11 -8.76
N TYR A 172 2.57 4.71 -8.49
CA TYR A 172 2.33 6.15 -8.53
C TYR A 172 2.45 6.74 -7.13
N PHE A 173 3.00 7.94 -7.00
CA PHE A 173 3.11 8.61 -5.72
C PHE A 173 3.31 10.12 -5.88
N CYS A 174 3.10 10.87 -4.81
CA CYS A 174 3.37 12.30 -4.76
C CYS A 174 4.74 12.56 -4.11
N SER A 175 5.53 13.48 -4.65
CA SER A 175 6.80 13.89 -4.05
C SER A 175 7.12 15.37 -4.29
N THR A 176 7.84 15.95 -3.34
CA THR A 176 8.41 17.31 -3.41
C THR A 176 9.82 17.34 -4.02
N ARG A 177 10.25 16.24 -4.63
CA ARG A 177 11.57 16.15 -5.26
C ARG A 177 11.75 17.17 -6.39
N PRO A 178 12.99 17.63 -6.64
CA PRO A 178 13.28 18.51 -7.77
C PRO A 178 12.90 17.90 -9.12
N GLY A 179 12.49 18.74 -10.06
CA GLY A 179 12.13 18.34 -11.43
C GLY A 179 10.61 18.37 -11.71
N GLY A 180 9.78 18.56 -10.69
CA GLY A 180 8.34 18.79 -10.82
C GLY A 180 7.95 20.24 -11.16
N PHE A 181 6.64 20.51 -11.16
CA PHE A 181 6.03 21.81 -11.44
C PHE A 181 5.48 22.48 -10.17
N GLY A 182 6.26 22.52 -9.09
CA GLY A 182 5.93 23.29 -7.89
C GLY A 182 6.33 22.58 -6.60
N GLY A 183 5.36 22.44 -5.69
CA GLY A 183 5.54 21.75 -4.41
C GLY A 183 5.41 20.24 -4.58
N TRP A 184 4.22 19.70 -4.33
CA TRP A 184 3.92 18.28 -4.53
C TRP A 184 3.50 18.02 -5.97
N ASP A 185 4.22 17.12 -6.64
CA ASP A 185 3.91 16.64 -7.99
C ASP A 185 3.72 15.11 -7.97
N ILE A 186 3.04 14.58 -8.99
CA ILE A 186 2.85 13.14 -9.17
C ILE A 186 4.03 12.55 -9.95
N TRP A 187 4.56 11.45 -9.45
CA TRP A 187 5.65 10.68 -10.01
C TRP A 187 5.22 9.23 -10.20
N GLN A 188 5.96 8.49 -11.02
CA GLN A 188 5.77 7.06 -11.17
C GLN A 188 7.13 6.35 -11.28
N VAL A 189 7.16 5.10 -10.83
CA VAL A 189 8.27 4.16 -11.03
C VAL A 189 7.71 2.80 -11.41
N PRO A 190 8.39 2.03 -12.27
CA PRO A 190 8.00 0.65 -12.51
C PRO A 190 8.21 -0.18 -11.24
N ILE A 191 7.28 -1.09 -10.97
CA ILE A 191 7.47 -2.18 -10.02
C ILE A 191 8.04 -3.33 -10.84
N ILE A 192 9.29 -3.68 -10.57
CA ILE A 192 10.00 -4.73 -11.29
C ILE A 192 10.08 -5.94 -10.34
N PRO A 193 9.55 -7.11 -10.73
CA PRO A 193 9.71 -8.32 -9.93
C PRO A 193 11.19 -8.63 -9.74
N ILE A 194 11.57 -9.16 -8.58
CA ILE A 194 12.93 -9.70 -8.42
C ILE A 194 12.97 -10.99 -9.21
N VAL A 195 13.80 -11.05 -10.24
CA VAL A 195 13.90 -12.21 -11.13
C VAL A 195 15.33 -12.72 -11.26
N ASP A 196 16.29 -11.93 -10.81
CA ASP A 196 17.69 -12.31 -10.63
C ASP A 196 17.90 -12.67 -9.15
N PHE A 197 17.67 -13.94 -8.83
CA PHE A 197 17.70 -14.44 -7.45
C PHE A 197 19.13 -14.63 -6.94
N ASN A 198 20.09 -14.76 -7.85
CA ASN A 198 21.50 -14.97 -7.49
C ASN A 198 22.30 -13.63 -7.44
N GLY A 199 21.75 -12.56 -8.01
CA GLY A 199 22.31 -11.21 -8.01
C GLY A 199 23.47 -11.00 -8.98
N ASP A 200 23.60 -11.80 -10.04
CA ASP A 200 24.67 -11.70 -11.03
C ASP A 200 24.40 -10.69 -12.15
N GLY A 201 23.20 -10.10 -12.14
CA GLY A 201 22.75 -9.07 -13.07
C GLY A 201 22.11 -9.61 -14.34
N ILE A 202 21.87 -10.92 -14.47
CA ILE A 202 21.25 -11.54 -15.64
C ILE A 202 20.23 -12.60 -15.19
N VAL A 203 19.00 -12.52 -15.68
CA VAL A 203 18.01 -13.57 -15.43
C VAL A 203 18.28 -14.76 -16.34
N ASP A 204 18.72 -15.88 -15.78
CA ASP A 204 19.08 -17.06 -16.56
C ASP A 204 18.69 -18.41 -15.92
N ALA A 205 19.29 -19.49 -16.40
CA ALA A 205 18.98 -20.83 -15.91
C ALA A 205 19.37 -21.03 -14.43
N ALA A 206 20.30 -20.25 -13.88
CA ALA A 206 20.66 -20.27 -12.48
C ALA A 206 19.50 -19.79 -11.60
N ASP A 207 18.77 -18.76 -12.01
CA ASP A 207 17.59 -18.27 -11.29
C ASP A 207 16.44 -19.28 -11.37
N ILE A 208 16.24 -19.93 -12.52
CA ILE A 208 15.32 -21.07 -12.64
C ILE A 208 15.70 -22.18 -11.65
N CYS A 209 17.00 -22.51 -11.52
CA CYS A 209 17.42 -23.55 -10.59
C CYS A 209 17.08 -23.18 -9.14
N ILE A 210 17.30 -21.92 -8.75
CA ILE A 210 16.94 -21.43 -7.41
C ILE A 210 15.43 -21.58 -7.18
N MET A 211 14.59 -21.12 -8.11
CA MET A 211 13.14 -21.30 -8.00
C MET A 211 12.72 -22.76 -7.86
N VAL A 212 13.30 -23.65 -8.68
CA VAL A 212 13.00 -25.09 -8.65
C VAL A 212 13.46 -25.74 -7.34
N ASP A 213 14.57 -25.30 -6.76
CA ASP A 213 15.06 -25.78 -5.46
C ASP A 213 14.10 -25.41 -4.31
N HIS A 214 13.32 -24.33 -4.48
CA HIS A 214 12.31 -23.86 -3.55
C HIS A 214 10.87 -24.24 -3.95
N TRP A 215 10.68 -25.10 -4.95
CA TRP A 215 9.34 -25.44 -5.45
C TRP A 215 8.42 -26.01 -4.37
N GLY A 216 7.26 -25.39 -4.21
CA GLY A 216 6.24 -25.74 -3.22
C GLY A 216 6.53 -25.27 -1.79
N THR A 217 7.53 -24.40 -1.60
CA THR A 217 7.80 -23.73 -0.31
C THR A 217 7.26 -22.30 -0.30
N ASP A 218 7.26 -21.66 0.86
CA ASP A 218 6.96 -20.23 1.05
C ASP A 218 8.24 -19.38 0.92
N GLU A 219 9.14 -19.73 0.00
CA GLU A 219 10.42 -19.02 -0.13
C GLU A 219 10.18 -17.61 -0.73
N PRO A 220 10.38 -16.54 0.04
CA PRO A 220 10.04 -15.18 -0.35
C PRO A 220 10.81 -14.69 -1.56
N LEU A 221 12.04 -15.18 -1.71
CA LEU A 221 12.90 -14.79 -2.81
C LEU A 221 12.34 -15.29 -4.15
N CYS A 222 11.66 -16.44 -4.14
CA CYS A 222 11.19 -17.12 -5.34
C CYS A 222 9.68 -16.96 -5.57
N ASP A 223 8.93 -16.52 -4.55
CA ASP A 223 7.49 -16.26 -4.58
C ASP A 223 7.22 -14.83 -5.10
N ILE A 224 7.20 -14.70 -6.43
CA ILE A 224 7.14 -13.44 -7.19
C ILE A 224 5.89 -13.35 -8.08
N GLY A 225 5.09 -14.40 -8.12
CA GLY A 225 3.92 -14.57 -8.95
C GLY A 225 2.70 -15.01 -8.12
N PRO A 226 1.51 -14.43 -8.35
CA PRO A 226 1.24 -13.35 -9.27
C PRO A 226 1.83 -12.02 -8.80
N THR A 227 2.15 -11.15 -9.76
CA THR A 227 2.66 -9.81 -9.47
C THR A 227 1.65 -8.98 -8.68
N PRO A 228 2.10 -8.09 -7.78
CA PRO A 228 3.50 -7.70 -7.58
C PRO A 228 4.24 -8.48 -6.48
N LEU A 229 3.61 -9.48 -5.84
CA LEU A 229 3.94 -9.84 -4.45
C LEU A 229 3.93 -11.34 -4.11
N GLY A 230 3.69 -12.24 -5.08
CA GLY A 230 3.60 -13.67 -4.82
C GLY A 230 2.24 -14.11 -4.25
N ASP A 231 2.00 -15.41 -4.11
CA ASP A 231 0.81 -15.97 -3.44
C ASP A 231 1.11 -16.83 -2.20
N GLY A 232 2.36 -16.79 -1.72
CA GLY A 232 2.82 -17.52 -0.53
C GLY A 232 3.32 -18.92 -0.83
N ILE A 233 3.39 -19.33 -2.10
CA ILE A 233 3.93 -20.62 -2.50
C ILE A 233 4.67 -20.52 -3.84
N VAL A 234 5.93 -20.98 -3.85
CA VAL A 234 6.72 -21.05 -5.08
C VAL A 234 6.14 -22.13 -5.99
N ASP A 235 5.51 -21.74 -7.08
CA ASP A 235 4.86 -22.62 -8.04
C ASP A 235 4.96 -22.13 -9.50
N VAL A 236 4.00 -22.54 -10.33
CA VAL A 236 4.01 -22.22 -11.76
C VAL A 236 3.67 -20.76 -12.03
N GLN A 237 2.98 -20.08 -11.13
CA GLN A 237 2.70 -18.64 -11.21
C GLN A 237 4.01 -17.86 -11.16
N ASP A 238 4.94 -18.21 -10.27
CA ASP A 238 6.26 -17.59 -10.17
C ASP A 238 7.10 -17.85 -11.40
N LEU A 239 7.10 -19.09 -11.87
CA LEU A 239 7.87 -19.47 -13.05
C LEU A 239 7.39 -18.72 -14.30
N ILE A 240 6.10 -18.40 -14.39
CA ILE A 240 5.56 -17.57 -15.48
C ILE A 240 6.17 -16.17 -15.39
N VAL A 241 6.20 -15.55 -14.21
CA VAL A 241 6.80 -14.22 -14.02
C VAL A 241 8.28 -14.26 -14.37
N LEU A 242 9.05 -15.20 -13.81
CA LEU A 242 10.48 -15.32 -14.11
C LEU A 242 10.74 -15.54 -15.61
N ALA A 243 9.92 -16.36 -16.28
CA ALA A 243 10.07 -16.66 -17.70
C ALA A 243 9.87 -15.43 -18.60
N GLU A 244 9.06 -14.45 -18.19
CA GLU A 244 8.89 -13.19 -18.91
C GLU A 244 10.16 -12.34 -18.94
N HIS A 245 11.07 -12.57 -17.99
CA HIS A 245 12.31 -11.82 -17.82
C HIS A 245 13.58 -12.59 -18.23
N LEU A 246 13.45 -13.80 -18.76
CA LEU A 246 14.62 -14.60 -19.17
C LEU A 246 15.50 -13.85 -20.17
N PHE A 247 16.81 -13.84 -19.89
CA PHE A 247 17.87 -13.16 -20.62
C PHE A 247 17.85 -11.63 -20.53
N GLU A 248 17.05 -11.03 -19.64
CA GLU A 248 17.12 -9.61 -19.35
C GLU A 248 18.34 -9.27 -18.48
N GLU A 249 19.05 -8.19 -18.82
CA GLU A 249 20.07 -7.61 -17.95
C GLU A 249 19.39 -6.75 -16.87
N VAL A 250 19.59 -7.11 -15.60
CA VAL A 250 19.11 -6.36 -14.46
C VAL A 250 20.10 -5.24 -14.15
N LYS A 251 19.79 -4.03 -14.65
CA LYS A 251 20.67 -2.86 -14.53
C LYS A 251 20.84 -2.32 -13.11
N ASP A 252 19.97 -2.74 -12.20
CA ASP A 252 20.07 -2.44 -10.78
C ASP A 252 19.41 -3.60 -9.98
N PRO A 253 20.19 -4.52 -9.39
CA PRO A 253 19.64 -5.63 -8.59
C PRO A 253 18.98 -5.17 -7.29
N THR A 254 18.97 -3.85 -7.03
CA THR A 254 18.24 -3.20 -5.93
C THR A 254 16.99 -2.43 -6.40
N LEU A 255 16.53 -2.63 -7.64
CA LEU A 255 15.18 -2.22 -8.08
C LEU A 255 14.14 -3.10 -7.37
N ILE A 256 13.81 -2.65 -6.16
CA ILE A 256 13.05 -3.31 -5.09
C ILE A 256 11.63 -3.70 -5.54
N ALA A 257 11.40 -5.01 -5.63
CA ALA A 257 10.44 -5.69 -4.76
C ALA A 257 11.19 -6.50 -3.68
N GLN A 258 12.24 -5.94 -3.07
CA GLN A 258 12.87 -6.54 -1.89
C GLN A 258 12.02 -6.19 -0.68
N TRP A 259 11.11 -7.08 -0.31
CA TRP A 259 10.37 -6.97 0.92
C TRP A 259 10.50 -8.27 1.68
N ALA A 260 11.41 -8.27 2.64
CA ALA A 260 11.71 -9.40 3.51
C ALA A 260 10.42 -10.01 4.10
N LEU A 261 10.22 -11.32 3.93
CA LEU A 261 9.42 -12.15 4.84
C LEU A 261 10.30 -12.63 6.00
#